data_AF-G5E274-F1
#
_entry.id   AF-G5E274-F1
#
_cell.length_a   1.000
_cell.length_b   1.000
_cell.length_c   1.000
_cell.angle_alpha   90.00
_cell.angle_beta   90.00
_cell.angle_gamma   90.00
#
_symmetry.space_group_name_H-M   'P 1'
#
loop_
_entity.id
_entity.type
_entity.pdbx_description
1 polymer ?
#
loop_
_entity_poly.entity_id
_entity_poly.type
_entity_poly.pdbx_seq_one_letter_code
_entity_poly.pdbx_strand_id
1 'polypeptide(L)'
;QVPIVFNNMKVTDEPLNKVLQKKSKKEQIKGNITPLTGKNYKQLLSRLESRNNKLEELRAKDQEKANEFESKMKWTNLLYKAEGVKIKDDEGMLKTALKRKEKMRDQRKKRWDKRTEQTAGRMQQRQDKRHRNIMKKKLNKVNKKKDRARKKGRILPED
;
A
#
# COMPACT_ATOMS: atom_id res chain seq x y z
N GLN A 1 -62.05 26.79 33.09
CA GLN A 1 -60.58 26.65 32.95
C GLN A 1 -60.32 25.33 32.24
N VAL A 2 -59.62 25.35 31.10
CA VAL A 2 -59.28 24.13 30.35
C VAL A 2 -57.98 23.56 30.93
N PRO A 3 -57.91 22.27 31.31
CA PRO A 3 -56.69 21.71 31.88
C PRO A 3 -55.63 21.59 30.79
N ILE A 4 -54.49 22.25 31.00
CA ILE A 4 -53.31 22.08 30.16
C ILE A 4 -52.73 20.70 30.45
N VAL A 5 -52.97 19.75 29.55
CA VAL A 5 -52.37 18.41 29.62
C VAL A 5 -50.93 18.53 29.13
N PHE A 6 -49.98 18.59 30.07
CA PHE A 6 -48.57 18.44 29.71
C PHE A 6 -48.29 16.97 29.42
N ASN A 7 -47.77 16.71 28.22
CA ASN A 7 -47.31 15.39 27.83
C ASN A 7 -46.03 15.07 28.63
N ASN A 8 -46.12 14.14 29.57
CA ASN A 8 -44.99 13.74 30.41
C ASN A 8 -43.98 12.94 29.57
N MET A 9 -43.11 13.64 28.84
CA MET A 9 -41.92 13.04 28.25
C MET A 9 -41.01 12.56 29.37
N LYS A 10 -41.01 11.26 29.62
CA LYS A 10 -40.00 10.60 30.46
C LYS A 10 -38.65 10.75 29.76
N VAL A 11 -37.90 11.78 30.15
CA VAL A 11 -36.47 11.89 29.83
C VAL A 11 -35.77 10.84 30.68
N THR A 12 -35.39 9.73 30.06
CA THR A 12 -34.54 8.74 30.73
C THR A 12 -33.15 9.36 30.90
N ASP A 13 -32.70 9.54 32.14
CA ASP A 13 -31.40 10.14 32.50
C ASP A 13 -30.18 9.25 32.22
N GLU A 14 -30.38 8.07 31.62
CA GLU A 14 -29.26 7.22 31.24
C GLU A 14 -28.63 7.67 29.92
N PRO A 15 -27.33 8.03 29.88
CA PRO A 15 -26.65 8.34 28.65
C PRO A 15 -26.39 7.03 27.89
N LEU A 16 -27.42 6.48 27.23
CA LEU A 16 -27.21 5.46 26.21
C LEU A 16 -26.49 6.15 25.05
N ASN A 17 -25.16 6.12 25.17
CA ASN A 17 -24.12 6.57 24.25
C ASN A 17 -24.67 7.10 22.93
N LYS A 18 -24.72 8.42 22.73
CA LYS A 18 -25.19 9.09 21.49
C LYS A 18 -24.62 8.45 20.21
N VAL A 19 -23.44 7.83 20.32
CA VAL A 19 -22.79 7.04 19.27
C VAL A 19 -23.59 5.79 18.87
N LEU A 20 -24.11 5.01 19.81
CA LEU A 20 -24.93 3.82 19.55
C LEU A 20 -26.25 4.22 18.86
N GLN A 21 -26.89 5.30 19.33
CA GLN A 21 -28.11 5.84 18.70
C GLN A 21 -27.85 6.37 17.28
N LYS A 22 -26.68 6.97 17.02
CA LYS A 22 -26.27 7.37 15.66
C LYS A 22 -26.00 6.15 14.77
N LYS A 23 -25.42 5.07 15.31
CA LYS A 23 -25.18 3.82 14.58
C LYS A 23 -26.50 3.13 14.21
N SER A 24 -27.43 2.98 15.15
CA SER A 24 -28.75 2.37 14.88
C SER A 24 -29.54 3.17 13.84
N LYS A 25 -29.56 4.51 13.94
CA LYS A 25 -30.17 5.38 12.90
C LYS A 25 -29.50 5.20 11.54
N LYS A 26 -28.17 5.07 11.51
CA LYS A 26 -27.42 4.83 10.26
C LYS A 26 -27.75 3.46 9.66
N GLU A 27 -27.89 2.43 10.47
CA GLU A 27 -28.28 1.08 10.03
C GLU A 27 -29.71 1.04 9.52
N GLN A 28 -30.64 1.77 10.15
CA GLN A 28 -32.02 1.88 9.65
C GLN A 28 -32.09 2.55 8.28
N ILE A 29 -31.36 3.66 8.09
CA ILE A 29 -31.42 4.45 6.85
C ILE A 29 -30.60 3.82 5.72
N LYS A 30 -29.37 3.37 6.02
CA LYS A 30 -28.39 2.91 5.02
C LYS A 30 -28.33 1.38 4.90
N GLY A 31 -28.95 0.66 5.83
CA GLY A 31 -28.86 -0.79 5.91
C GLY A 31 -27.44 -1.29 6.12
N ASN A 32 -27.20 -2.55 5.74
CA ASN A 32 -25.90 -3.22 5.84
C ASN A 32 -24.98 -2.94 4.63
N ILE A 33 -25.27 -1.91 3.82
CA ILE A 33 -24.47 -1.59 2.63
C ILE A 33 -23.28 -0.73 3.06
N THR A 34 -22.12 -1.38 3.22
CA THR A 34 -20.89 -0.66 3.57
C THR A 34 -20.33 0.12 2.37
N PRO A 35 -19.94 1.39 2.50
CA PRO A 35 -19.45 2.16 1.36
C PRO A 35 -18.08 1.66 0.88
N LEU A 36 -17.85 1.68 -0.43
CA LEU A 36 -16.61 1.20 -1.05
C LEU A 36 -15.52 2.26 -0.91
N THR A 37 -14.82 2.25 0.23
CA THR A 37 -13.89 3.32 0.65
C THR A 37 -12.47 2.81 0.90
N GLY A 38 -11.48 3.71 0.81
CA GLY A 38 -10.09 3.43 1.16
C GLY A 38 -9.13 3.28 -0.02
N LYS A 39 -7.96 2.69 0.25
CA LYS A 39 -6.82 2.54 -0.70
C LYS A 39 -6.39 1.07 -0.90
N ASN A 40 -7.20 0.12 -0.43
CA ASN A 40 -6.98 -1.32 -0.59
C ASN A 40 -7.65 -1.80 -1.87
N TYR A 41 -7.08 -1.46 -3.02
CA TYR A 41 -7.69 -1.71 -4.33
C TYR A 41 -8.05 -3.19 -4.59
N LYS A 42 -7.26 -4.15 -4.04
CA LYS A 42 -7.57 -5.58 -4.11
C LYS A 42 -8.87 -5.95 -3.37
N GLN A 43 -9.04 -5.44 -2.14
CA GLN A 43 -10.24 -5.67 -1.36
C GLN A 43 -11.46 -4.95 -1.96
N LEU A 44 -11.25 -3.76 -2.57
CA LEU A 44 -12.32 -3.05 -3.24
C LEU A 44 -12.80 -3.79 -4.49
N LEU A 45 -11.89 -4.34 -5.29
CA LEU A 45 -12.23 -5.20 -6.44
C LEU A 45 -13.02 -6.43 -5.99
N SER A 46 -12.51 -7.19 -5.01
CA SER A 46 -13.20 -8.37 -4.49
C SER A 46 -14.61 -8.05 -3.95
N ARG A 47 -14.78 -6.93 -3.23
CA ARG A 47 -16.11 -6.49 -2.77
C ARG A 47 -17.05 -6.12 -3.90
N LEU A 48 -16.52 -5.55 -4.97
CA LEU A 48 -17.29 -5.16 -6.14
C LEU A 48 -17.74 -6.41 -6.92
N GLU A 49 -16.83 -7.36 -7.12
CA GLU A 49 -17.13 -8.68 -7.70
C GLU A 49 -18.21 -9.40 -6.88
N SER A 50 -18.08 -9.45 -5.54
CA SER A 50 -19.11 -10.05 -4.68
C SER A 50 -20.48 -9.35 -4.79
N ARG A 51 -20.52 -8.03 -5.05
CA ARG A 51 -21.76 -7.29 -5.26
C ARG A 51 -22.41 -7.63 -6.59
N ASN A 52 -21.60 -7.69 -7.65
CA ASN A 52 -22.07 -8.05 -8.99
C ASN A 52 -22.60 -9.48 -8.99
N ASN A 53 -21.87 -10.44 -8.40
CA ASN A 53 -22.32 -11.83 -8.29
C ASN A 53 -23.65 -11.93 -7.53
N LYS A 54 -23.79 -11.22 -6.41
CA LYS A 54 -25.06 -11.20 -5.66
C LYS A 54 -26.21 -10.61 -6.47
N LEU A 55 -25.95 -9.59 -7.29
CA LEU A 55 -26.93 -9.01 -8.20
C LEU A 55 -27.33 -10.00 -9.29
N GLU A 56 -26.37 -10.70 -9.89
CA GLU A 56 -26.60 -11.72 -10.91
C GLU A 56 -27.40 -12.91 -10.35
N GLU A 57 -27.04 -13.40 -9.15
CA GLU A 57 -27.79 -14.45 -8.45
C GLU A 57 -29.25 -14.03 -8.16
N LEU A 58 -29.47 -12.76 -7.80
CA LEU A 58 -30.82 -12.25 -7.57
C LEU A 58 -31.60 -12.09 -8.87
N ARG A 59 -30.97 -11.59 -9.96
CA ARG A 59 -31.61 -11.50 -11.28
C ARG A 59 -32.02 -12.87 -11.81
N ALA A 60 -31.23 -13.91 -11.56
CA ALA A 60 -31.53 -15.27 -11.98
C ALA A 60 -32.73 -15.89 -11.22
N LYS A 61 -32.98 -15.46 -9.98
CA LYS A 61 -34.09 -15.94 -9.16
C LYS A 61 -35.34 -15.08 -9.32
N ASP A 62 -35.22 -13.79 -9.03
CA ASP A 62 -36.32 -12.82 -8.94
C ASP A 62 -35.88 -11.44 -9.47
N GLN A 63 -36.35 -11.07 -10.67
CA GLN A 63 -35.99 -9.80 -11.30
C GLN A 63 -36.46 -8.58 -10.51
N GLU A 64 -37.63 -8.63 -9.87
CA GLU A 64 -38.17 -7.52 -9.07
C GLU A 64 -37.29 -7.23 -7.85
N LYS A 65 -36.91 -8.26 -7.10
CA LYS A 65 -36.01 -8.12 -5.94
C LYS A 65 -34.63 -7.61 -6.36
N ALA A 66 -34.15 -7.97 -7.54
CA ALA A 66 -32.91 -7.42 -8.08
C ALA A 66 -33.02 -5.91 -8.35
N ASN A 67 -34.11 -5.47 -8.98
CA ASN A 67 -34.36 -4.05 -9.27
C ASN A 67 -34.49 -3.21 -7.99
N GLU A 68 -35.18 -3.74 -6.96
CA GLU A 68 -35.27 -3.11 -5.65
C GLU A 68 -33.89 -2.99 -4.98
N PHE A 69 -33.09 -4.07 -5.04
CA PHE A 69 -31.76 -4.08 -4.46
C PHE A 69 -30.81 -3.11 -5.17
N GLU A 70 -30.85 -3.02 -6.50
CA GLU A 70 -30.12 -2.01 -7.26
C GLU A 70 -30.52 -0.59 -6.89
N SER A 71 -31.83 -0.35 -6.77
CA SER A 71 -32.36 0.97 -6.39
C SER A 71 -31.88 1.35 -4.99
N LYS A 72 -31.92 0.41 -4.04
CA LYS A 72 -31.38 0.60 -2.69
C LYS A 72 -29.89 0.89 -2.70
N MET A 73 -29.10 0.21 -3.55
CA MET A 73 -27.67 0.47 -3.71
C MET A 73 -27.40 1.88 -4.28
N LYS A 74 -28.18 2.32 -5.27
CA LYS A 74 -28.07 3.66 -5.86
C LYS A 74 -28.38 4.75 -4.83
N TRP A 75 -29.48 4.62 -4.08
CA TRP A 75 -29.87 5.59 -3.05
C TRP A 75 -28.90 5.64 -1.87
N THR A 76 -28.44 4.49 -1.38
CA THR A 76 -27.44 4.46 -0.31
C THR A 76 -26.11 5.06 -0.75
N ASN A 77 -25.67 4.81 -1.99
CA ASN A 77 -24.48 5.45 -2.55
C ASN A 77 -24.63 6.98 -2.64
N LEU A 78 -25.78 7.49 -3.09
CA LEU A 78 -26.04 8.94 -3.13
C LEU A 78 -25.99 9.56 -1.74
N LEU A 79 -26.60 8.89 -0.75
CA LEU A 79 -26.60 9.35 0.64
C LEU A 79 -25.18 9.36 1.25
N TYR A 80 -24.33 8.39 0.93
CA TYR A 80 -22.93 8.38 1.32
C TYR A 80 -22.11 9.48 0.62
N LYS A 81 -22.36 9.73 -0.67
CA LYS A 81 -21.74 10.84 -1.40
C LYS A 81 -22.13 12.19 -0.76
N ALA A 82 -23.39 12.36 -0.37
CA ALA A 82 -23.87 13.55 0.34
C ALA A 82 -23.28 13.69 1.75
N GLU A 83 -23.02 12.59 2.47
CA GLU A 83 -22.25 12.58 3.74
C GLU A 83 -20.77 12.99 3.54
N GLY A 84 -20.29 13.09 2.30
CA GLY A 84 -18.90 13.42 1.95
C GLY A 84 -17.98 12.21 1.82
N VAL A 85 -18.54 10.99 1.84
CA VAL A 85 -17.77 9.76 1.70
C VAL A 85 -17.39 9.54 0.23
N LYS A 86 -16.08 9.47 -0.06
CA LYS A 86 -15.55 9.19 -1.40
C LYS A 86 -15.69 7.71 -1.75
N ILE A 87 -16.76 7.37 -2.46
CA ILE A 87 -17.03 6.03 -2.99
C ILE A 87 -16.16 5.78 -4.23
N LYS A 88 -15.55 4.59 -4.31
CA LYS A 88 -14.72 4.14 -5.44
C LYS A 88 -15.29 2.84 -6.01
N ASP A 89 -16.27 2.99 -6.88
CA ASP A 89 -17.07 1.94 -7.51
C ASP A 89 -16.64 1.63 -8.96
N ASP A 90 -15.69 2.37 -9.53
CA ASP A 90 -15.22 2.12 -10.90
C ASP A 90 -14.13 1.03 -10.96
N GLU A 91 -14.46 -0.14 -11.51
CA GLU A 91 -13.53 -1.25 -11.68
C GLU A 91 -12.26 -0.87 -12.47
N GLY A 92 -12.42 -0.14 -13.58
CA GLY A 92 -11.31 0.28 -14.43
C GLY A 92 -10.35 1.20 -13.67
N MET A 93 -10.87 2.13 -12.87
CA MET A 93 -10.04 3.01 -12.03
C MET A 93 -9.36 2.23 -10.90
N LEU A 94 -10.03 1.24 -10.31
CA LEU A 94 -9.45 0.38 -9.28
C LEU A 94 -8.29 -0.48 -9.83
N LYS A 95 -8.48 -1.09 -11.02
CA LYS A 95 -7.45 -1.89 -11.72
C LYS A 95 -6.25 -1.01 -12.09
N THR A 96 -6.47 0.18 -12.63
CA THR A 96 -5.38 1.12 -12.95
C THR A 96 -4.66 1.64 -11.70
N ALA A 97 -5.38 1.93 -10.63
CA ALA A 97 -4.78 2.34 -9.36
C ALA A 97 -3.94 1.22 -8.73
N LEU A 98 -4.37 -0.04 -8.85
CA LEU A 98 -3.62 -1.22 -8.44
C LEU A 98 -2.31 -1.33 -9.25
N LYS A 99 -2.37 -1.24 -10.58
CA LYS A 99 -1.18 -1.24 -11.45
C LYS A 99 -0.20 -0.12 -11.09
N ARG A 100 -0.69 1.10 -10.82
CA ARG A 100 0.15 2.22 -10.36
C ARG A 100 0.84 1.92 -9.03
N LYS A 101 0.12 1.29 -8.09
CA LYS A 101 0.65 0.90 -6.77
C LYS A 101 1.77 -0.13 -6.89
N GLU A 102 1.60 -1.11 -7.77
CA GLU A 102 2.61 -2.13 -8.08
C GLU A 102 3.83 -1.50 -8.76
N LYS A 103 3.64 -0.67 -9.79
CA LYS A 103 4.72 0.07 -10.45
C LYS A 103 5.56 0.89 -9.46
N MET A 104 4.92 1.58 -8.51
CA MET A 104 5.63 2.33 -7.46
C MET A 104 6.42 1.41 -6.52
N ARG A 105 5.90 0.23 -6.20
CA ARG A 105 6.61 -0.77 -5.39
C ARG A 105 7.85 -1.28 -6.12
N ASP A 106 7.73 -1.57 -7.41
CA ASP A 106 8.85 -2.05 -8.23
C ASP A 106 9.93 -1.00 -8.40
N GLN A 107 9.54 0.25 -8.64
CA GLN A 107 10.50 1.37 -8.66
C GLN A 107 11.22 1.53 -7.32
N ARG A 108 10.51 1.40 -6.20
CA ARG A 108 11.12 1.45 -4.88
C ARG A 108 12.10 0.29 -4.69
N LYS A 109 11.72 -0.93 -5.07
CA LYS A 109 12.58 -2.12 -5.01
C LYS A 109 13.87 -1.89 -5.82
N LYS A 110 13.74 -1.54 -7.11
CA LYS A 110 14.89 -1.23 -8.00
C LYS A 110 15.82 -0.16 -7.43
N ARG A 111 15.26 0.90 -6.83
CA ARG A 111 16.08 1.96 -6.20
C ARG A 111 16.84 1.45 -4.99
N TRP A 112 16.25 0.56 -4.21
CA TRP A 112 16.92 -0.07 -3.07
C TRP A 112 18.01 -1.04 -3.54
N ASP A 113 17.70 -1.90 -4.51
CA ASP A 113 18.66 -2.85 -5.09
C ASP A 113 19.89 -2.12 -5.67
N LYS A 114 19.66 -1.03 -6.42
CA LYS A 114 20.74 -0.18 -6.95
C LYS A 114 21.61 0.43 -5.84
N ARG A 115 21.02 0.82 -4.71
CA ARG A 115 21.78 1.38 -3.57
C ARG A 115 22.61 0.32 -2.88
N THR A 116 22.07 -0.89 -2.72
CA THR A 116 22.81 -2.01 -2.12
C THR A 116 23.97 -2.44 -3.01
N GLU A 117 23.75 -2.56 -4.32
CA GLU A 117 24.79 -2.85 -5.31
C GLU A 117 25.88 -1.78 -5.32
N GLN A 118 25.49 -0.49 -5.34
CA GLN A 118 26.46 0.61 -5.31
C GLN A 118 27.30 0.59 -4.03
N THR A 119 26.70 0.27 -2.89
CA THR A 119 27.40 0.21 -1.60
C THR A 119 28.39 -0.95 -1.58
N ALA A 120 27.96 -2.15 -2.00
CA ALA A 120 28.82 -3.31 -2.14
C ALA A 120 29.97 -3.06 -3.13
N GLY A 121 29.69 -2.46 -4.29
CA GLY A 121 30.70 -2.08 -5.28
C GLY A 121 31.73 -1.10 -4.72
N ARG A 122 31.30 -0.07 -3.97
CA ARG A 122 32.22 0.88 -3.31
C ARG A 122 33.09 0.20 -2.25
N MET A 123 32.53 -0.74 -1.49
CA MET A 123 33.29 -1.52 -0.51
C MET A 123 34.36 -2.37 -1.21
N GLN A 124 33.98 -3.08 -2.29
CA GLN A 124 34.90 -3.92 -3.05
C GLN A 124 36.02 -3.08 -3.68
N GLN A 125 35.69 -1.95 -4.32
CA GLN A 125 36.69 -1.05 -4.90
C GLN A 125 37.72 -0.56 -3.88
N ARG A 126 37.28 -0.25 -2.65
CA ARG A 126 38.19 0.14 -1.56
C ARG A 126 39.12 -1.01 -1.16
N GLN A 127 38.59 -2.23 -1.05
CA GLN A 127 39.40 -3.41 -0.75
C GLN A 127 40.38 -3.72 -1.88
N ASP A 128 39.94 -3.70 -3.14
CA ASP A 128 40.80 -3.94 -4.30
C ASP A 128 41.93 -2.91 -4.38
N LYS A 129 41.62 -1.63 -4.13
CA LYS A 129 42.65 -0.57 -4.07
C LYS A 129 43.67 -0.86 -2.96
N ARG A 130 43.21 -1.30 -1.78
CA ARG A 130 44.10 -1.70 -0.69
C ARG A 130 44.98 -2.89 -1.08
N HIS A 131 44.41 -3.93 -1.68
CA HIS A 131 45.14 -5.10 -2.15
C HIS A 131 46.19 -4.74 -3.20
N ARG A 132 45.82 -3.95 -4.22
CA ARG A 132 46.76 -3.46 -5.25
C ARG A 132 47.91 -2.65 -4.64
N ASN A 133 47.61 -1.76 -3.70
CA ASN A 133 48.65 -0.96 -3.01
C ASN A 133 49.60 -1.84 -2.18
N ILE A 134 49.08 -2.86 -1.49
CA ILE A 134 49.90 -3.80 -0.72
C ILE A 134 50.81 -4.62 -1.67
N MET A 135 50.27 -5.13 -2.77
CA MET A 135 51.05 -5.87 -3.77
C MET A 135 52.14 -4.98 -4.39
N LYS A 136 51.81 -3.74 -4.77
CA LYS A 136 52.79 -2.77 -5.27
C LYS A 136 53.90 -2.48 -4.25
N LYS A 137 53.57 -2.34 -2.95
CA LYS A 137 54.57 -2.19 -1.89
C LYS A 137 55.48 -3.42 -1.76
N LYS A 138 54.93 -4.63 -1.85
CA LYS A 138 55.72 -5.88 -1.83
C LYS A 138 56.67 -5.96 -3.03
N LEU A 139 56.16 -5.71 -4.24
CA LEU A 139 56.96 -5.72 -5.46
C LEU A 139 58.07 -4.67 -5.42
N ASN A 140 57.76 -3.43 -5.01
CA ASN A 140 58.77 -2.37 -4.88
C ASN A 140 59.89 -2.73 -3.88
N LYS A 141 59.57 -3.44 -2.79
CA LYS A 141 60.59 -3.94 -1.85
C LYS A 141 61.52 -4.96 -2.51
N VAL A 142 60.95 -5.87 -3.31
CA VAL A 142 61.74 -6.87 -4.07
C VAL A 142 62.60 -6.19 -5.13
N ASN A 143 62.02 -5.29 -5.93
CA ASN A 143 62.75 -4.55 -6.97
C ASN A 143 63.88 -3.71 -6.38
N LYS A 144 63.65 -2.99 -5.26
CA LYS A 144 64.70 -2.23 -4.57
C LYS A 144 65.84 -3.13 -4.08
N LYS A 145 65.57 -4.39 -3.71
CA LYS A 145 66.62 -5.37 -3.39
C LYS A 145 67.38 -5.80 -4.65
N LYS A 146 66.68 -6.11 -5.75
CA LYS A 146 67.29 -6.44 -7.06
C LYS A 146 68.19 -5.30 -7.56
N ASP A 147 67.71 -4.05 -7.54
CA ASP A 147 68.46 -2.87 -7.99
C ASP A 147 69.73 -2.64 -7.15
N ARG A 148 69.66 -2.85 -5.83
CA ARG A 148 70.83 -2.78 -4.95
C ARG A 148 71.85 -3.87 -5.24
N ALA A 149 71.41 -5.07 -5.62
CA ALA A 149 72.30 -6.16 -6.01
C ALA A 149 73.01 -5.83 -7.34
N ARG A 150 72.27 -5.35 -8.34
CA ARG A 150 72.81 -4.89 -9.63
C ARG A 150 73.83 -3.76 -9.47
N LYS A 151 73.54 -2.74 -8.65
CA LYS A 151 74.49 -1.65 -8.33
C LYS A 151 75.80 -2.14 -7.67
N LYS A 152 75.78 -3.31 -7.03
CA LYS A 152 76.95 -3.96 -6.43
C LYS A 152 77.63 -4.96 -7.38
N GLY A 153 77.22 -5.02 -8.66
CA GLY A 153 77.79 -5.92 -9.66
C GLY A 153 77.38 -7.39 -9.53
N ARG A 154 76.33 -7.73 -8.73
CA ARG A 154 75.83 -9.11 -8.64
C ARG A 154 74.90 -9.42 -9.81
N ILE A 155 75.18 -10.50 -10.54
CA ILE A 155 74.36 -11.02 -11.64
C ILE A 155 73.18 -11.79 -11.01
N LEU A 156 71.95 -11.50 -11.45
CA LEU A 156 70.74 -12.16 -10.97
C LEU A 156 70.33 -13.27 -11.97
N PRO A 157 69.75 -14.41 -11.52
CA PRO A 157 69.38 -15.53 -12.39
C PRO A 157 68.31 -15.25 -13.46
N GLU A 158 67.68 -14.07 -13.43
CA GLU A 158 66.69 -13.65 -14.44
C GLU A 158 67.30 -12.80 -15.57
N ASP A 159 68.57 -12.37 -15.43
CA ASP A 159 69.32 -11.59 -16.43
C ASP A 159 70.22 -12.52 -17.28
#